data_AF-A0A5K4F143-F1
#
_entry.id   AF-A0A5K4F143-F1
#
_cell.length_a   1.000
_cell.length_b   1.000
_cell.length_c   1.000
_cell.angle_alpha   90.00
_cell.angle_beta   90.00
_cell.angle_gamma   90.00
#
_symmetry.space_group_name_H-M   'P 1'
#
loop_
_entity.id
_entity.type
_entity.pdbx_description
1 polymer ?
#
loop_
_entity_poly.entity_id
_entity_poly.type
_entity_poly.pdbx_seq_one_letter_code
_entity_poly.pdbx_strand_id
1 'polypeptide(L)'
;MIFILITSIYAIPLDFPCYDDTWFYSNETGKCYKPIMGAQKLPFSNASQACKTYLQNISKVSINLVKLSDENEADAFVKLLSENAFKETIWIGANRSDAKQPFIWYMDGSTALFSYTDWSQGAQPGNCIGFSYTTQPISGTDKWTIIKTIDNKPCDIMRSFICEHKVPLCTNPPGGFNSTTMILKPSIMAPGSIVQVQCAPGTIKDPVTSGNRLSGFEVDLSLSENSYKCTGKRFNDNPNPEDPLKFQPQLFYSGYLLSTCSSVRCNETELDNTIPKNAKLVTARNRITEQVFGLHQVNQFYSYGNVISIRCNPGYLFNDRTTEKQVSCELVPGSNTEGEYRGYSGTILPLPAECQEATCLYEQAVIQPDYNMEPYFIVMKSNIDVMNLTKHSGVPYPRGTVIRYFCKNGYESIYQNSGLNITCGNYGQWTPQLIGCIGNQTFFWLFCF
;
A
#
# COMPACT_ATOMS: atom_id res chain seq x y z
N MET A 1 22.60 56.37 -32.83
CA MET A 1 22.38 55.07 -33.49
C MET A 1 21.55 54.24 -32.53
N ILE A 2 20.24 54.16 -32.74
CA ILE A 2 19.32 53.42 -31.87
C ILE A 2 19.32 51.98 -32.37
N PHE A 3 19.90 51.06 -31.59
CA PHE A 3 19.78 49.62 -31.85
C PHE A 3 18.39 49.18 -31.44
N ILE A 4 17.50 49.01 -32.43
CA ILE A 4 16.24 48.29 -32.25
C ILE A 4 16.61 46.81 -32.24
N LEU A 5 16.63 46.22 -31.04
CA LEU A 5 16.66 44.76 -30.86
C LEU A 5 15.31 44.22 -31.32
N ILE A 6 15.25 43.79 -32.59
CA ILE A 6 14.15 42.98 -33.09
C ILE A 6 14.35 41.58 -32.50
N THR A 7 13.72 41.31 -31.36
CA THR A 7 13.58 39.94 -30.87
C THR A 7 12.67 39.20 -31.84
N SER A 8 13.23 38.28 -32.63
CA SER A 8 12.43 37.34 -33.42
C SER A 8 11.47 36.62 -32.48
N ILE A 9 10.17 36.84 -32.68
CA ILE A 9 9.12 36.07 -32.02
C ILE A 9 9.15 34.69 -32.67
N TYR A 10 9.78 33.72 -32.01
CA TYR A 10 9.69 32.33 -32.45
C TYR A 10 8.25 31.86 -32.25
N ALA A 11 7.64 31.31 -33.30
CA ALA A 11 6.32 30.70 -33.19
C ALA A 11 6.38 29.52 -32.20
N ILE A 12 5.43 29.46 -31.26
CA ILE A 12 5.38 28.37 -30.29
C ILE A 12 5.03 27.07 -31.04
N PRO A 13 5.76 25.96 -30.82
CA PRO A 13 5.43 24.69 -31.46
C PRO A 13 3.99 24.25 -31.15
N LEU A 14 3.30 23.70 -32.14
CA LEU A 14 1.88 23.33 -32.01
C LEU A 14 1.65 22.21 -30.98
N ASP A 15 2.65 21.36 -30.77
CA ASP A 15 2.67 20.26 -29.81
C ASP A 15 3.14 20.66 -28.41
N PHE A 16 3.47 21.94 -28.21
CA PHE A 16 3.96 22.46 -26.94
C PHE A 16 2.80 22.80 -25.98
N PRO A 17 2.68 22.12 -24.81
CA PRO A 17 1.48 22.16 -23.99
C PRO A 17 1.43 23.27 -22.94
N CYS A 18 2.53 23.97 -22.69
CA CYS A 18 2.55 25.07 -21.73
C CYS A 18 2.04 26.36 -22.35
N TYR A 19 1.81 27.39 -21.54
CA TYR A 19 1.19 28.65 -21.99
C TYR A 19 1.94 29.35 -23.13
N ASP A 20 3.26 29.50 -23.02
CA ASP A 20 4.15 30.11 -24.02
C ASP A 20 5.56 29.50 -23.98
N ASP A 21 6.44 29.89 -24.91
CA ASP A 21 7.82 29.41 -25.07
C ASP A 21 8.76 29.73 -23.89
N THR A 22 8.30 30.53 -22.94
CA THR A 22 9.07 30.88 -21.74
C THR A 22 8.85 29.92 -20.57
N TRP A 23 8.02 28.89 -20.77
CA TRP A 23 7.85 27.73 -19.89
C TRP A 23 8.71 26.57 -20.37
N PHE A 24 9.04 25.69 -19.43
CA PHE A 24 9.71 24.43 -19.74
C PHE A 24 8.75 23.27 -19.54
N TYR A 25 8.68 22.38 -20.51
CA TYR A 25 7.84 21.19 -20.45
C TYR A 25 8.69 19.95 -20.17
N SER A 26 8.23 19.09 -19.25
CA SER A 26 8.80 17.75 -19.05
C SER A 26 7.75 16.69 -19.37
N ASN A 27 8.06 15.85 -20.37
CA ASN A 27 7.26 14.67 -20.69
C ASN A 27 7.46 13.52 -19.68
N GLU A 28 8.49 13.59 -18.82
CA GLU A 28 8.75 12.63 -17.74
C GLU A 28 7.79 12.86 -16.56
N THR A 29 7.42 14.12 -16.28
CA THR A 29 6.51 14.48 -15.18
C THR A 29 5.12 14.93 -15.65
N GLY A 30 4.96 15.25 -16.94
CA GLY A 30 3.71 15.80 -17.49
C GLY A 30 3.37 17.17 -16.91
N LYS A 31 4.41 17.97 -16.62
CA LYS A 31 4.28 19.28 -15.99
C LYS A 31 5.00 20.34 -16.81
N CYS A 32 4.48 21.55 -16.68
CA CYS A 32 5.07 22.78 -17.18
C CYS A 32 5.66 23.56 -16.01
N TYR A 33 6.89 24.04 -16.17
CA TYR A 33 7.66 24.75 -15.17
C TYR A 33 7.99 26.17 -15.65
N LYS A 34 7.71 27.16 -14.80
CA LYS A 34 8.06 28.56 -15.03
C LYS A 34 9.06 29.03 -13.97
N PRO A 35 10.35 29.14 -14.31
CA PRO A 35 11.33 29.67 -13.37
C PRO A 35 11.17 31.18 -13.20
N ILE A 36 11.18 31.63 -11.95
CA ILE A 36 11.21 33.04 -11.55
C ILE A 36 12.46 33.25 -10.70
N MET A 37 13.43 33.97 -11.27
CA MET A 37 14.81 33.97 -10.77
C MET A 37 15.44 35.37 -10.80
N GLY A 38 16.66 35.48 -10.25
CA GLY A 38 17.47 36.69 -10.34
C GLY A 38 16.90 37.85 -9.51
N ALA A 39 16.53 38.96 -10.16
CA ALA A 39 15.98 40.13 -9.49
C ALA A 39 14.54 39.94 -8.97
N GLN A 40 13.85 38.87 -9.38
CA GLN A 40 12.45 38.59 -9.06
C GLN A 40 12.29 37.63 -7.86
N LYS A 41 13.32 37.50 -7.02
CA LYS A 41 13.26 36.69 -5.80
C LYS A 41 12.19 37.23 -4.85
N LEU A 42 11.46 36.34 -4.19
CA LEU A 42 10.39 36.70 -3.27
C LEU A 42 10.47 35.90 -1.96
N PRO A 43 9.86 36.40 -0.86
CA PRO A 43 9.57 35.58 0.31
C PRO A 43 8.59 34.48 -0.05
N PHE A 44 8.57 33.40 0.74
CA PHE A 44 7.81 32.20 0.41
C PHE A 44 6.31 32.46 0.15
N SER A 45 5.64 33.24 1.00
CA SER A 45 4.21 33.55 0.85
C SER A 45 3.92 34.27 -0.47
N ASN A 46 4.78 35.21 -0.83
CA ASN A 46 4.62 36.03 -2.03
C ASN A 46 4.99 35.23 -3.29
N ALA A 47 5.98 34.35 -3.22
CA ALA A 47 6.32 33.40 -4.28
C ALA A 47 5.13 32.46 -4.56
N SER A 48 4.53 31.90 -3.50
CA SER A 48 3.33 31.06 -3.61
C SER A 48 2.16 31.80 -4.24
N GLN A 49 1.91 33.04 -3.79
CA GLN A 49 0.86 33.88 -4.36
C GLN A 49 1.15 34.24 -5.83
N ALA A 50 2.38 34.60 -6.16
CA ALA A 50 2.79 34.95 -7.52
C ALA A 50 2.52 33.80 -8.50
N CYS A 51 2.81 32.55 -8.11
CA CYS A 51 2.47 31.39 -8.91
C CYS A 51 0.96 31.26 -9.11
N LYS A 52 0.16 31.34 -8.04
CA LYS A 52 -1.31 31.22 -8.11
C LYS A 52 -1.96 32.27 -9.00
N THR A 53 -1.40 33.47 -9.03
CA THR A 53 -1.95 34.58 -9.81
C THR A 53 -1.40 34.70 -11.23
N TYR A 54 -0.40 33.89 -11.61
CA TYR A 54 0.36 34.08 -12.86
C TYR A 54 -0.54 34.08 -14.10
N LEU A 55 -1.47 33.12 -14.21
CA LEU A 55 -2.44 33.04 -15.31
C LEU A 55 -3.89 33.30 -14.89
N GLN A 56 -4.17 33.83 -13.70
CA GLN A 56 -5.55 33.88 -13.15
C GLN A 56 -6.57 34.61 -14.05
N ASN A 57 -6.10 35.57 -14.87
CA ASN A 57 -6.95 36.35 -15.78
C ASN A 57 -7.12 35.68 -17.15
N ILE A 58 -6.36 34.63 -17.44
CA ILE A 58 -6.26 34.00 -18.76
C ILE A 58 -6.74 32.55 -18.72
N SER A 59 -6.41 31.83 -17.65
CA SER A 59 -6.68 30.40 -17.48
C SER A 59 -7.14 30.11 -16.06
N LYS A 60 -7.96 29.07 -15.92
CA LYS A 60 -8.33 28.48 -14.61
C LYS A 60 -7.36 27.38 -14.16
N VAL A 61 -6.26 27.16 -14.89
CA VAL A 61 -5.26 26.14 -14.52
C VAL A 61 -4.68 26.45 -13.14
N SER A 62 -4.55 25.43 -12.31
CA SER A 62 -3.94 25.58 -10.99
C SER A 62 -2.43 25.63 -11.13
N ILE A 63 -1.86 26.80 -10.86
CA ILE A 63 -0.41 27.04 -10.86
C ILE A 63 0.05 27.19 -9.41
N ASN A 64 1.04 26.41 -9.01
CA ASN A 64 1.55 26.41 -7.64
C ASN A 64 3.07 26.41 -7.63
N LEU A 65 3.68 26.60 -6.46
CA LEU A 65 5.09 26.27 -6.30
C LEU A 65 5.33 24.78 -6.58
N VAL A 66 6.52 24.47 -7.10
CA VAL A 66 6.89 23.10 -7.48
C VAL A 66 6.65 22.08 -6.36
N LYS A 67 6.11 20.92 -6.71
CA LYS A 67 5.95 19.75 -5.85
C LYS A 67 6.82 18.62 -6.38
N LEU A 68 7.65 18.07 -5.51
CA LEU A 68 8.60 16.99 -5.81
C LEU A 68 8.30 15.80 -4.90
N SER A 69 7.45 14.90 -5.38
CA SER A 69 6.83 13.83 -4.59
C SER A 69 7.66 12.55 -4.57
N ASP A 70 8.47 12.32 -5.61
CA ASP A 70 9.26 11.11 -5.80
C ASP A 70 10.60 11.41 -6.48
N GLU A 71 11.42 10.37 -6.59
CA GLU A 71 12.77 10.47 -7.16
C GLU A 71 12.75 10.87 -8.64
N ASN A 72 11.79 10.36 -9.42
CA ASN A 72 11.68 10.67 -10.85
C ASN A 72 11.30 12.13 -11.06
N GLU A 73 10.35 12.66 -10.28
CA GLU A 73 10.01 14.09 -10.30
C GLU A 73 11.24 14.94 -9.92
N ALA A 74 11.99 14.53 -8.89
CA ALA A 74 13.19 15.24 -8.47
C ALA A 74 14.31 15.21 -9.54
N ASP A 75 14.51 14.08 -10.21
CA ASP A 75 15.52 13.95 -11.28
C ASP A 75 15.16 14.77 -12.51
N ALA A 76 13.91 14.69 -12.99
CA ALA A 76 13.42 15.51 -14.08
C ALA A 76 13.56 17.01 -13.75
N PHE A 77 13.33 17.37 -12.49
CA PHE A 77 13.49 18.74 -12.02
C PHE A 77 14.96 19.17 -11.93
N VAL A 78 15.89 18.32 -11.47
CA VAL A 78 17.32 18.65 -11.50
C VAL A 78 17.81 18.77 -12.94
N LYS A 79 17.39 17.88 -13.85
CA LYS A 79 17.72 17.96 -15.28
C LYS A 79 17.33 19.33 -15.83
N LEU A 80 16.08 19.76 -15.59
CA LEU A 80 15.59 21.09 -15.94
C LEU A 80 16.49 22.21 -15.40
N LEU A 81 16.84 22.17 -14.11
CA LEU A 81 17.70 23.20 -13.50
C LEU A 81 19.11 23.18 -14.10
N SER A 82 19.66 22.01 -14.38
CA SER A 82 21.02 21.83 -14.88
C SER A 82 21.19 22.29 -16.33
N GLU A 83 20.23 21.95 -17.20
CA GLU A 83 20.22 22.36 -18.61
C GLU A 83 20.12 23.88 -18.77
N ASN A 84 19.53 24.55 -17.77
CA ASN A 84 19.39 26.00 -17.73
C ASN A 84 20.41 26.70 -16.81
N ALA A 85 21.44 25.98 -16.35
CA ALA A 85 22.52 26.48 -15.50
C ALA A 85 22.06 27.13 -14.17
N PHE A 86 20.94 26.69 -13.62
CA PHE A 86 20.42 27.15 -12.34
C PHE A 86 21.06 26.36 -11.20
N LYS A 87 21.80 27.02 -10.30
CA LYS A 87 22.52 26.38 -9.17
C LYS A 87 22.15 26.92 -7.78
N GLU A 88 21.21 27.85 -7.70
CA GLU A 88 20.82 28.43 -6.41
C GLU A 88 19.71 27.62 -5.73
N THR A 89 19.61 27.74 -4.40
CA THR A 89 18.50 27.14 -3.65
C THR A 89 17.20 27.90 -3.91
N ILE A 90 16.17 27.17 -4.31
CA ILE A 90 14.86 27.70 -4.68
C ILE A 90 13.78 27.30 -3.68
N TRP A 91 12.66 28.03 -3.68
CA TRP A 91 11.45 27.60 -2.96
C TRP A 91 10.73 26.45 -3.66
N ILE A 92 10.31 25.47 -2.86
CA ILE A 92 9.34 24.44 -3.26
C ILE A 92 8.07 24.56 -2.41
N GLY A 93 6.94 24.04 -2.87
CA GLY A 93 5.61 24.28 -2.29
C GLY A 93 5.32 23.62 -0.94
N ALA A 94 6.32 23.34 -0.11
CA ALA A 94 6.16 22.72 1.21
C ALA A 94 6.47 23.70 2.35
N ASN A 95 5.56 23.80 3.33
CA ASN A 95 5.75 24.58 4.55
C ASN A 95 5.06 23.94 5.76
N ARG A 96 5.29 24.49 6.95
CA ARG A 96 4.57 24.15 8.18
C ARG A 96 4.19 25.41 8.93
N SER A 97 3.20 25.35 9.81
CA SER A 97 2.83 26.47 10.66
C SER A 97 3.85 26.70 11.79
N ASP A 98 4.37 25.62 12.37
CA ASP A 98 5.32 25.65 13.47
C ASP A 98 6.23 24.42 13.49
N ALA A 99 7.27 24.44 14.31
CA ALA A 99 8.30 23.40 14.36
C ALA A 99 7.81 22.01 14.79
N LYS A 100 6.65 21.91 15.46
CA LYS A 100 6.04 20.65 15.91
C LYS A 100 5.11 20.03 14.87
N GLN A 101 4.69 20.81 13.88
CA GLN A 101 3.83 20.34 12.81
C GLN A 101 4.63 19.73 11.66
N PRO A 102 4.07 18.73 10.97
CA PRO A 102 4.68 18.21 9.75
C PRO A 102 4.68 19.29 8.67
N PHE A 103 5.65 19.21 7.75
CA PHE A 103 5.58 19.96 6.51
C PHE A 103 4.43 19.40 5.66
N ILE A 104 3.66 20.30 5.05
CA ILE A 104 2.55 19.97 4.17
C ILE A 104 2.76 20.61 2.80
N TRP A 105 2.31 19.93 1.77
CA TRP A 105 2.26 20.46 0.42
C TRP A 105 1.10 21.47 0.29
N TYR A 106 1.39 22.68 -0.18
CA TYR A 106 0.38 23.73 -0.36
C TYR A 106 -0.71 23.35 -1.39
N MET A 107 -0.42 22.41 -2.28
CA MET A 107 -1.30 22.03 -3.39
C MET A 107 -2.47 21.15 -2.95
N ASP A 108 -2.22 20.20 -2.05
CA ASP A 108 -3.19 19.15 -1.67
C ASP A 108 -3.29 18.91 -0.16
N GLY A 109 -2.50 19.61 0.66
CA GLY A 109 -2.49 19.47 2.11
C GLY A 109 -1.88 18.17 2.62
N SER A 110 -1.32 17.34 1.73
CA SER A 110 -0.67 16.09 2.12
C SER A 110 0.67 16.35 2.82
N THR A 111 1.07 15.46 3.71
CA THR A 111 2.38 15.53 4.39
C THR A 111 3.50 15.45 3.36
N ALA A 112 4.44 16.39 3.43
CA ALA A 112 5.62 16.42 2.59
C ALA A 112 6.63 15.38 3.05
N LEU A 113 6.89 14.41 2.18
CA LEU A 113 7.88 13.36 2.36
C LEU A 113 8.88 13.42 1.21
N PHE A 114 10.17 13.37 1.55
CA PHE A 114 11.28 13.46 0.60
C PHE A 114 12.11 12.18 0.66
N SER A 115 11.50 11.04 0.33
CA SER A 115 12.13 9.71 0.45
C SER A 115 13.32 9.49 -0.49
N TYR A 116 13.50 10.36 -1.49
CA TYR A 116 14.58 10.32 -2.49
C TYR A 116 15.85 11.04 -2.05
N THR A 117 15.90 11.60 -0.84
CA THR A 117 17.09 12.24 -0.30
C THR A 117 17.12 12.14 1.21
N ASP A 118 18.33 11.98 1.76
CA ASP A 118 18.53 12.17 3.18
C ASP A 118 18.33 13.65 3.51
N TRP A 119 17.45 13.93 4.47
CA TRP A 119 17.20 15.28 4.95
C TRP A 119 16.87 15.26 6.44
N SER A 120 16.99 16.41 7.09
CA SER A 120 16.86 16.52 8.56
C SER A 120 15.46 16.27 9.13
N GLN A 121 14.49 15.87 8.29
CA GLN A 121 13.08 15.68 8.66
C GLN A 121 12.48 16.87 9.41
N GLY A 122 12.97 18.07 9.11
CA GLY A 122 12.49 19.29 9.74
C GLY A 122 13.13 19.68 11.06
N ALA A 123 14.22 19.00 11.49
CA ALA A 123 14.91 19.29 12.75
C ALA A 123 15.62 20.67 12.76
N GLN A 124 15.93 21.21 11.58
CA GLN A 124 16.55 22.53 11.46
C GLN A 124 15.55 23.69 11.62
N PRO A 125 16.01 24.88 12.06
CA PRO A 125 15.14 26.05 12.18
C PRO A 125 14.60 26.49 10.82
N GLY A 126 13.35 26.97 10.80
CA GLY A 126 12.65 27.36 9.57
C GLY A 126 11.39 26.55 9.35
N ASN A 127 10.44 27.19 8.67
CA ASN A 127 9.09 26.66 8.43
C ASN A 127 8.77 26.51 6.93
N CYS A 128 9.73 26.79 6.05
CA CYS A 128 9.60 26.65 4.61
C CYS A 128 10.75 25.80 4.06
N ILE A 129 10.52 25.12 2.93
CA ILE A 129 11.51 24.21 2.35
C ILE A 129 12.20 24.84 1.14
N GLY A 130 13.54 24.81 1.18
CA GLY A 130 14.39 25.09 0.04
C GLY A 130 14.90 23.81 -0.62
N PHE A 131 14.95 23.80 -1.95
CA PHE A 131 15.57 22.74 -2.75
C PHE A 131 16.81 23.27 -3.46
N SER A 132 17.88 22.48 -3.48
CA SER A 132 19.07 22.70 -4.31
C SER A 132 19.68 21.38 -4.74
N TYR A 133 20.56 21.42 -5.74
CA TYR A 133 21.39 20.27 -6.10
C TYR A 133 22.85 20.68 -6.25
N THR A 134 23.74 19.72 -6.07
CA THR A 134 25.17 19.86 -6.33
C THR A 134 25.67 18.64 -7.09
N THR A 135 26.82 18.77 -7.74
CA THR A 135 27.48 17.66 -8.43
C THR A 135 28.73 17.27 -7.66
N GLN A 136 28.89 15.99 -7.35
CA GLN A 136 30.07 15.45 -6.66
C GLN A 136 30.75 14.38 -7.51
N PRO A 137 32.09 14.31 -7.52
CA PRO A 137 32.80 13.24 -8.21
C PRO A 137 32.61 11.91 -7.46
N ILE A 138 32.40 10.82 -8.19
CA ILE A 138 32.34 9.47 -7.62
C ILE A 138 33.78 8.96 -7.49
N SER A 139 34.27 8.83 -6.25
CA SER A 139 35.62 8.38 -5.93
C SER A 139 36.02 7.11 -6.71
N GLY A 140 37.15 7.18 -7.41
CA GLY A 140 37.67 6.05 -8.21
C GLY A 140 37.07 5.92 -9.61
N THR A 141 36.26 6.88 -10.06
CA THR A 141 35.70 6.91 -11.42
C THR A 141 35.77 8.32 -12.02
N ASP A 142 35.69 8.43 -13.35
CA ASP A 142 35.52 9.72 -14.05
C ASP A 142 34.06 10.20 -14.06
N LYS A 143 33.19 9.59 -13.24
CA LYS A 143 31.76 9.88 -13.22
C LYS A 143 31.41 10.88 -12.12
N TRP A 144 30.41 11.69 -12.39
CA TRP A 144 29.83 12.63 -11.44
C TRP A 144 28.45 12.13 -11.00
N THR A 145 28.12 12.35 -9.73
CA THR A 145 26.79 12.12 -9.17
C THR A 145 26.12 13.43 -8.83
N ILE A 146 24.80 13.45 -8.90
CA ILE A 146 23.96 14.57 -8.49
C ILE A 146 23.51 14.31 -7.05
N ILE A 147 23.80 15.27 -6.17
CA ILE A 147 23.32 15.27 -4.79
C ILE A 147 22.19 16.30 -4.69
N LYS A 148 21.00 15.82 -4.34
CA LYS A 148 19.81 16.64 -4.06
C LYS A 148 19.88 17.07 -2.58
N THR A 149 19.43 18.28 -2.27
CA THR A 149 19.42 18.79 -0.89
C THR A 149 18.09 19.46 -0.61
N ILE A 150 17.46 19.02 0.49
CA ILE A 150 16.24 19.59 1.06
C ILE A 150 16.59 20.20 2.41
N ASP A 151 16.34 21.50 2.55
CA ASP A 151 16.68 22.26 3.75
C ASP A 151 15.50 23.07 4.29
N ASN A 152 15.43 23.16 5.61
CA ASN A 152 14.56 24.12 6.29
C ASN A 152 15.15 25.53 6.13
N LYS A 153 14.29 26.49 5.81
CA LYS A 153 14.66 27.91 5.74
C LYS A 153 13.59 28.80 6.41
N PRO A 154 13.98 29.95 6.96
CA PRO A 154 13.02 30.98 7.37
C PRO A 154 12.20 31.46 6.17
N CYS A 155 10.88 31.60 6.31
CA CYS A 155 9.99 31.88 5.18
C CYS A 155 10.14 33.29 4.60
N ASP A 156 10.72 34.22 5.37
CA ASP A 156 10.84 35.64 5.00
C ASP A 156 12.03 35.93 4.10
N ILE A 157 12.92 34.97 3.87
CA ILE A 157 14.10 35.19 3.03
C ILE A 157 13.71 35.21 1.55
N MET A 158 14.39 36.06 0.78
CA MET A 158 14.18 36.18 -0.66
C MET A 158 14.85 35.00 -1.38
N ARG A 159 14.09 34.19 -2.11
CA ARG A 159 14.65 33.16 -3.01
C ARG A 159 13.96 33.13 -4.35
N SER A 160 14.66 32.52 -5.30
CA SER A 160 14.10 32.14 -6.59
C SER A 160 13.12 31.01 -6.38
N PHE A 161 12.19 30.86 -7.30
CA PHE A 161 11.14 29.87 -7.17
C PHE A 161 10.68 29.43 -8.56
N ILE A 162 10.08 28.25 -8.61
CA ILE A 162 9.56 27.70 -9.86
C ILE A 162 8.08 27.42 -9.65
N CYS A 163 7.28 27.98 -10.54
CA CYS A 163 5.86 27.68 -10.61
C CYS A 163 5.65 26.47 -11.51
N GLU A 164 4.76 25.57 -11.11
CA GLU A 164 4.36 24.41 -11.90
C GLU A 164 2.86 24.39 -12.17
N HIS A 165 2.47 23.82 -13.31
CA HIS A 165 1.13 23.30 -13.51
C HIS A 165 1.17 21.95 -14.25
N LYS A 166 0.12 21.16 -14.05
CA LYS A 166 -0.04 19.88 -14.74
C LYS A 166 -0.59 20.10 -16.16
N VAL A 167 -0.20 19.22 -17.07
CA VAL A 167 -0.71 19.16 -18.44
C VAL A 167 -1.75 18.02 -18.53
N PRO A 168 -2.84 18.18 -19.30
CA PRO A 168 -3.73 17.07 -19.62
C PRO A 168 -2.96 15.89 -20.24
N LEU A 169 -3.05 14.73 -19.60
CA LEU A 169 -2.40 13.50 -20.08
C LEU A 169 -3.28 12.79 -21.11
N CYS A 170 -2.67 11.95 -21.96
CA CYS A 170 -3.45 10.98 -22.71
C CYS A 170 -4.03 9.94 -21.75
N THR A 171 -5.28 9.55 -21.97
CA THR A 171 -5.99 8.58 -21.14
C THR A 171 -6.49 7.40 -21.97
N ASN A 172 -6.60 6.23 -21.33
CA ASN A 172 -7.28 5.03 -21.85
C ASN A 172 -6.75 4.50 -23.20
N PRO A 173 -5.65 3.72 -23.19
CA PRO A 173 -5.24 3.02 -24.40
C PRO A 173 -6.35 2.05 -24.88
N PRO A 174 -6.55 1.93 -26.20
CA PRO A 174 -7.50 0.98 -26.78
C PRO A 174 -7.24 -0.45 -26.30
N GLY A 175 -8.30 -1.16 -25.90
CA GLY A 175 -8.24 -2.53 -25.38
C GLY A 175 -8.41 -2.67 -23.86
N GLY A 176 -8.47 -1.56 -23.10
CA GLY A 176 -8.82 -1.57 -21.68
C GLY A 176 -7.62 -1.80 -20.75
N PHE A 177 -6.88 -0.72 -20.47
CA PHE A 177 -5.83 -0.74 -19.46
C PHE A 177 -6.40 -0.97 -18.07
N ASN A 178 -5.83 -1.95 -17.35
CA ASN A 178 -6.16 -2.23 -15.96
C ASN A 178 -4.97 -1.90 -15.07
N SER A 179 -5.06 -0.81 -14.31
CA SER A 179 -3.99 -0.36 -13.40
C SER A 179 -3.64 -1.34 -12.28
N THR A 180 -4.46 -2.37 -12.05
CA THR A 180 -4.20 -3.41 -11.06
C THR A 180 -3.30 -4.52 -11.63
N THR A 181 -3.40 -4.81 -12.93
CA THR A 181 -2.68 -5.91 -13.56
C THR A 181 -1.64 -5.45 -14.57
N MET A 182 -1.59 -4.16 -14.87
CA MET A 182 -0.72 -3.56 -15.87
C MET A 182 -0.05 -2.29 -15.34
N ILE A 183 1.13 -2.00 -15.89
CA ILE A 183 1.90 -0.79 -15.62
C ILE A 183 2.29 -0.11 -16.92
N LEU A 184 2.43 1.21 -16.86
CA LEU A 184 2.99 2.01 -17.94
C LEU A 184 4.48 2.23 -17.69
N LYS A 185 5.29 2.20 -18.76
CA LYS A 185 6.69 2.60 -18.75
C LYS A 185 6.97 3.59 -19.88
N PRO A 186 7.27 4.87 -19.59
CA PRO A 186 7.23 5.51 -18.26
C PRO A 186 5.82 5.52 -17.63
N SER A 187 5.74 5.79 -16.33
CA SER A 187 4.52 5.64 -15.50
C SER A 187 3.36 6.56 -15.90
N ILE A 188 3.65 7.61 -16.66
CA ILE A 188 2.66 8.56 -17.15
C ILE A 188 2.70 8.65 -18.67
N MET A 189 1.55 8.92 -19.26
CA MET A 189 1.36 9.07 -20.70
C MET A 189 1.21 10.55 -21.06
N ALA A 190 2.28 11.31 -20.87
CA ALA A 190 2.31 12.74 -21.11
C ALA A 190 2.54 13.07 -22.60
N PRO A 191 2.04 14.20 -23.12
CA PRO A 191 2.33 14.62 -24.50
C PRO A 191 3.83 14.60 -24.82
N GLY A 192 4.21 14.14 -26.01
CA GLY A 192 5.61 13.98 -26.41
C GLY A 192 6.30 12.75 -25.81
N SER A 193 5.57 11.81 -25.20
CA SER A 193 6.12 10.55 -24.69
C SER A 193 5.66 9.34 -25.53
N ILE A 194 6.50 8.30 -25.54
CA ILE A 194 6.13 6.96 -25.96
C ILE A 194 6.15 6.09 -24.71
N VAL A 195 5.01 5.46 -24.41
CA VAL A 195 4.85 4.57 -23.27
C VAL A 195 4.60 3.15 -23.73
N GLN A 196 5.15 2.19 -22.98
CA GLN A 196 4.85 0.78 -23.14
C GLN A 196 3.95 0.31 -22.00
N VAL A 197 2.90 -0.42 -22.35
CA VAL A 197 2.12 -1.17 -21.37
C VAL A 197 2.77 -2.53 -21.18
N GLN A 198 3.04 -2.88 -19.92
CA GLN A 198 3.57 -4.17 -19.51
C GLN A 198 2.69 -4.75 -18.41
N CYS A 199 2.66 -6.07 -18.28
CA CYS A 199 2.04 -6.71 -17.12
C CYS A 199 2.78 -6.29 -15.84
N ALA A 200 2.02 -5.99 -14.79
CA ALA A 200 2.57 -5.67 -13.48
C ALA A 200 3.34 -6.88 -12.90
N PRO A 201 4.27 -6.67 -11.95
CA PRO A 201 4.90 -7.78 -11.25
C PRO A 201 3.87 -8.74 -10.64
N GLY A 202 4.01 -10.04 -10.93
CA GLY A 202 3.05 -11.06 -10.49
C GLY A 202 1.81 -11.19 -11.36
N THR A 203 1.81 -10.59 -12.55
CA THR A 203 0.85 -10.87 -13.62
C THR A 203 1.57 -11.28 -14.90
N ILE A 204 0.89 -12.07 -15.73
CA ILE A 204 1.40 -12.60 -17.00
C ILE A 204 0.44 -12.24 -18.13
N LYS A 205 1.01 -12.03 -19.32
CA LYS A 205 0.24 -11.75 -20.53
C LYS A 205 -0.56 -12.99 -20.89
N ASP A 206 -1.88 -12.83 -21.03
CA ASP A 206 -2.72 -13.92 -21.51
C ASP A 206 -2.31 -14.29 -22.94
N PRO A 207 -2.38 -15.59 -23.30
CA PRO A 207 -2.05 -16.02 -24.65
C PRO A 207 -2.96 -15.26 -25.64
N VAL A 208 -2.33 -14.45 -26.48
CA VAL A 208 -3.02 -13.60 -27.44
C VAL A 208 -3.75 -14.51 -28.43
N THR A 209 -5.08 -14.52 -28.40
CA THR A 209 -5.86 -14.88 -29.58
C THR A 209 -5.55 -13.82 -30.62
N SER A 210 -4.66 -14.14 -31.57
CA SER A 210 -4.07 -13.21 -32.54
C SER A 210 -5.12 -12.23 -33.09
N GLY A 211 -5.12 -11.00 -32.55
CA GLY A 211 -5.98 -9.95 -33.06
C GLY A 211 -5.40 -9.44 -34.36
N ASN A 212 -6.24 -9.36 -35.40
CA ASN A 212 -5.87 -8.65 -36.62
C ASN A 212 -5.49 -7.21 -36.25
N ARG A 213 -4.39 -6.72 -36.83
CA ARG A 213 -3.94 -5.34 -36.64
C ARG A 213 -5.04 -4.41 -37.16
N LEU A 214 -5.57 -3.56 -36.29
CA LEU A 214 -6.58 -2.57 -36.64
C LEU A 214 -5.95 -1.47 -37.51
N SER A 215 -6.79 -0.84 -38.33
CA SER A 215 -6.46 0.35 -39.10
C SER A 215 -7.34 1.52 -38.65
N GLY A 216 -6.82 2.73 -38.73
CA GLY A 216 -7.52 3.94 -38.29
C GLY A 216 -6.61 5.16 -38.26
N PHE A 217 -7.20 6.35 -38.09
CA PHE A 217 -6.46 7.61 -38.01
C PHE A 217 -5.53 7.68 -36.77
N GLU A 218 -5.86 6.93 -35.72
CA GLU A 218 -5.12 6.86 -34.45
C GLU A 218 -4.06 5.75 -34.45
N VAL A 219 -3.89 5.03 -35.57
CA VAL A 219 -2.92 3.94 -35.71
C VAL A 219 -1.59 4.49 -36.24
N ASP A 220 -0.54 4.37 -35.44
CA ASP A 220 0.84 4.68 -35.84
C ASP A 220 1.59 3.37 -36.07
N LEU A 221 1.86 3.07 -37.34
CA LEU A 221 2.47 1.80 -37.74
C LEU A 221 3.94 1.66 -37.33
N SER A 222 4.59 2.76 -36.94
CA SER A 222 5.99 2.78 -36.46
C SER A 222 6.14 2.28 -35.02
N LEU A 223 5.04 2.20 -34.26
CA LEU A 223 5.03 1.74 -32.88
C LEU A 223 5.06 0.20 -32.83
N SER A 224 5.82 -0.34 -31.87
CA SER A 224 5.77 -1.76 -31.54
C SER A 224 4.50 -2.12 -30.77
N GLU A 225 4.18 -3.41 -30.69
CA GLU A 225 3.04 -3.91 -29.93
C GLU A 225 3.08 -3.42 -28.46
N ASN A 226 1.91 -3.09 -27.90
CA ASN A 226 1.75 -2.51 -26.56
C ASN A 226 2.47 -1.17 -26.34
N SER A 227 2.96 -0.52 -27.39
CA SER A 227 3.47 0.84 -27.36
C SER A 227 2.41 1.84 -27.79
N TYR A 228 2.39 2.97 -27.08
CA TYR A 228 1.45 4.06 -27.25
C TYR A 228 2.21 5.37 -27.28
N LYS A 229 1.89 6.23 -28.24
CA LYS A 229 2.50 7.55 -28.39
C LYS A 229 1.46 8.58 -28.00
N CYS A 230 1.79 9.38 -26.98
CA CYS A 230 0.97 10.52 -26.64
C CYS A 230 1.54 11.77 -27.29
N THR A 231 0.70 12.47 -28.03
CA THR A 231 0.99 13.80 -28.57
C THR A 231 -0.13 14.73 -28.14
N GLY A 232 -0.15 15.94 -28.69
CA GLY A 232 -1.31 16.80 -28.61
C GLY A 232 -1.12 18.02 -29.47
N LYS A 233 -2.15 18.85 -29.49
CA LYS A 233 -2.13 20.11 -30.24
C LYS A 233 -2.76 21.23 -29.45
N ARG A 234 -2.22 22.43 -29.66
CA ARG A 234 -2.84 23.70 -29.30
C ARG A 234 -4.17 23.87 -30.03
N PHE A 235 -5.10 24.56 -29.38
CA PHE A 235 -6.44 24.71 -29.92
C PHE A 235 -6.41 25.64 -31.15
N ASN A 236 -7.12 25.22 -32.21
CA ASN A 236 -7.12 25.87 -33.53
C ASN A 236 -5.72 26.09 -34.16
N ASP A 237 -4.74 25.25 -33.84
CA ASP A 237 -3.37 25.35 -34.37
C ASP A 237 -2.75 26.75 -34.18
N ASN A 238 -3.04 27.40 -33.05
CA ASN A 238 -2.60 28.76 -32.77
C ASN A 238 -1.13 28.80 -32.28
N PRO A 239 -0.21 29.51 -32.98
CA PRO A 239 1.19 29.62 -32.59
C PRO A 239 1.47 30.67 -31.49
N ASN A 240 0.43 31.32 -30.96
CA ASN A 240 0.53 32.37 -29.92
C ASN A 240 0.25 31.81 -28.51
N PRO A 241 0.62 32.53 -27.44
CA PRO A 241 0.31 32.11 -26.07
C PRO A 241 -1.16 31.73 -25.87
N GLU A 242 -1.42 30.59 -25.26
CA GLU A 242 -2.76 30.01 -25.15
C GLU A 242 -2.99 29.37 -23.79
N ASP A 243 -4.25 29.42 -23.32
CA ASP A 243 -4.70 28.71 -22.12
C ASP A 243 -4.30 27.23 -22.15
N PRO A 244 -3.44 26.76 -21.23
CA PRO A 244 -2.98 25.38 -21.19
C PRO A 244 -4.10 24.34 -21.05
N LEU A 245 -5.26 24.73 -20.52
CA LEU A 245 -6.42 23.83 -20.41
C LEU A 245 -7.08 23.54 -21.75
N LYS A 246 -6.77 24.31 -22.80
CA LYS A 246 -7.27 24.07 -24.15
C LYS A 246 -6.39 23.10 -24.96
N PHE A 247 -5.23 22.72 -24.44
CA PHE A 247 -4.36 21.75 -25.11
C PHE A 247 -5.08 20.39 -25.21
N GLN A 248 -5.13 19.82 -26.41
CA GLN A 248 -5.84 18.58 -26.69
C GLN A 248 -4.85 17.42 -26.86
N PRO A 249 -4.69 16.55 -25.85
CA PRO A 249 -3.86 15.35 -25.98
C PRO A 249 -4.49 14.38 -26.99
N GLN A 250 -3.63 13.70 -27.75
CA GLN A 250 -4.02 12.74 -28.78
C GLN A 250 -3.19 11.47 -28.60
N LEU A 251 -3.87 10.32 -28.55
CA LEU A 251 -3.24 9.04 -28.34
C LEU A 251 -3.13 8.27 -29.66
N PHE A 252 -1.92 7.80 -29.95
CA PHE A 252 -1.66 6.90 -31.07
C PHE A 252 -1.19 5.55 -30.55
N TYR A 253 -1.51 4.47 -31.27
CA TYR A 253 -1.16 3.12 -30.87
C TYR A 253 -0.76 2.27 -32.09
N SER A 254 -0.11 1.14 -31.83
CA SER A 254 0.44 0.27 -32.89
C SER A 254 -0.58 -0.42 -33.79
N GLY A 255 -1.88 -0.30 -33.50
CA GLY A 255 -2.97 -1.02 -34.17
C GLY A 255 -3.34 -2.34 -33.49
N TYR A 256 -2.56 -2.81 -32.52
CA TYR A 256 -2.89 -3.99 -31.72
C TYR A 256 -3.68 -3.59 -30.48
N LEU A 257 -4.72 -4.37 -30.17
CA LEU A 257 -5.43 -4.24 -28.90
C LEU A 257 -4.54 -4.71 -27.76
N LEU A 258 -4.67 -4.05 -26.62
CA LEU A 258 -3.95 -4.41 -25.42
C LEU A 258 -4.33 -5.83 -24.99
N SER A 259 -3.33 -6.68 -24.79
CA SER A 259 -3.56 -8.03 -24.26
C SER A 259 -3.86 -7.97 -22.77
N THR A 260 -4.81 -8.78 -22.30
CA THR A 260 -5.11 -8.86 -20.87
C THR A 260 -3.95 -9.48 -20.10
N CYS A 261 -3.77 -9.05 -18.85
CA CYS A 261 -2.81 -9.62 -17.93
C CYS A 261 -3.56 -10.31 -16.79
N SER A 262 -3.29 -11.59 -16.56
CA SER A 262 -3.84 -12.38 -15.46
C SER A 262 -2.80 -12.58 -14.36
N SER A 263 -3.25 -12.74 -13.11
CA SER A 263 -2.32 -12.97 -11.99
C SER A 263 -1.60 -14.30 -12.14
N VAL A 264 -0.30 -14.30 -11.82
CA VAL A 264 0.50 -15.52 -11.65
C VAL A 264 -0.18 -16.40 -10.60
N ARG A 265 -0.16 -17.71 -10.84
CA ARG A 265 -0.83 -18.70 -10.00
C ARG A 265 0.21 -19.67 -9.44
N CYS A 266 0.15 -19.92 -8.13
CA CYS A 266 0.89 -21.00 -7.51
C CYS A 266 0.24 -22.36 -7.86
N ASN A 267 0.99 -23.44 -7.68
CA ASN A 267 0.57 -24.78 -8.11
C ASN A 267 -0.60 -25.29 -7.25
N GLU A 268 -1.77 -25.49 -7.87
CA GLU A 268 -2.97 -25.98 -7.19
C GLU A 268 -2.75 -27.34 -6.50
N THR A 269 -2.06 -28.27 -7.16
CA THR A 269 -1.77 -29.59 -6.61
C THR A 269 -0.83 -29.52 -5.39
N GLU A 270 0.10 -28.56 -5.37
CA GLU A 270 0.97 -28.35 -4.22
C GLU A 270 0.18 -27.84 -3.00
N LEU A 271 -0.77 -26.93 -3.22
CA LEU A 271 -1.66 -26.45 -2.15
C LEU A 271 -2.52 -27.56 -1.60
N ASP A 272 -3.15 -28.36 -2.47
CA ASP A 272 -3.99 -29.47 -2.05
C ASP A 272 -3.21 -30.49 -1.22
N ASN A 273 -1.97 -30.78 -1.59
CA ASN A 273 -1.06 -31.63 -0.83
C ASN A 273 -0.60 -31.01 0.50
N THR A 274 -0.67 -29.68 0.62
CA THR A 274 -0.32 -28.94 1.85
C THR A 274 -1.45 -28.96 2.87
N ILE A 275 -2.70 -29.27 2.48
CA ILE A 275 -3.85 -29.30 3.39
C ILE A 275 -3.75 -30.55 4.29
N PRO A 276 -3.61 -30.37 5.62
CA PRO A 276 -3.58 -31.50 6.55
C PRO A 276 -4.88 -32.31 6.54
N LYS A 277 -4.79 -33.60 6.88
CA LYS A 277 -5.98 -34.39 7.19
C LYS A 277 -6.75 -33.72 8.34
N ASN A 278 -8.08 -33.71 8.24
CA ASN A 278 -8.98 -32.98 9.15
C ASN A 278 -8.83 -31.45 9.10
N ALA A 279 -8.36 -30.88 7.99
CA ALA A 279 -8.38 -29.43 7.75
C ALA A 279 -9.11 -29.08 6.45
N LYS A 280 -9.35 -27.79 6.24
CA LYS A 280 -9.92 -27.23 5.01
C LYS A 280 -9.44 -25.81 4.75
N LEU A 281 -9.46 -25.42 3.48
CA LEU A 281 -9.35 -24.02 3.07
C LEU A 281 -10.60 -23.27 3.55
N VAL A 282 -10.45 -22.05 4.05
CA VAL A 282 -11.58 -21.25 4.56
C VAL A 282 -11.76 -19.96 3.79
N THR A 283 -10.68 -19.19 3.65
CA THR A 283 -10.66 -17.87 3.00
C THR A 283 -9.32 -17.62 2.36
N ALA A 284 -9.28 -16.72 1.39
CA ALA A 284 -8.05 -16.08 0.94
C ALA A 284 -8.23 -14.57 0.91
N ARG A 285 -7.18 -13.81 1.23
CA ARG A 285 -7.16 -12.34 1.11
C ARG A 285 -5.98 -11.93 0.24
N ASN A 286 -6.24 -11.14 -0.79
CA ASN A 286 -5.18 -10.54 -1.59
C ASN A 286 -4.58 -9.33 -0.85
N ARG A 287 -3.28 -9.35 -0.59
CA ARG A 287 -2.58 -8.28 0.13
C ARG A 287 -2.37 -7.01 -0.69
N ILE A 288 -2.53 -7.09 -2.02
CA ILE A 288 -2.31 -5.98 -2.94
C ILE A 288 -3.64 -5.26 -3.19
N THR A 289 -4.70 -6.01 -3.48
CA THR A 289 -6.03 -5.45 -3.82
C THR A 289 -6.98 -5.37 -2.63
N GLU A 290 -6.60 -5.94 -1.49
CA GLU A 290 -7.44 -6.04 -0.29
C GLU A 290 -8.73 -6.85 -0.47
N GLN A 291 -8.86 -7.57 -1.59
CA GLN A 291 -10.01 -8.40 -1.89
C GLN A 291 -10.00 -9.68 -1.05
N VAL A 292 -11.17 -10.08 -0.54
CA VAL A 292 -11.37 -11.30 0.23
C VAL A 292 -12.20 -12.30 -0.58
N PHE A 293 -11.72 -13.53 -0.66
CA PHE A 293 -12.35 -14.65 -1.35
C PHE A 293 -12.87 -15.67 -0.34
N GLY A 294 -14.12 -16.09 -0.53
CA GLY A 294 -14.77 -17.11 0.28
C GLY A 294 -14.68 -18.52 -0.32
N LEU A 295 -15.30 -19.47 0.37
CA LEU A 295 -15.34 -20.90 0.00
C LEU A 295 -15.89 -21.21 -1.40
N HIS A 296 -16.63 -20.28 -2.03
CA HIS A 296 -17.17 -20.46 -3.39
C HIS A 296 -16.20 -20.00 -4.49
N GLN A 297 -15.05 -19.43 -4.12
CA GLN A 297 -14.07 -18.84 -5.03
C GLN A 297 -12.67 -19.44 -4.80
N VAL A 298 -12.61 -20.75 -4.51
CA VAL A 298 -11.35 -21.45 -4.23
C VAL A 298 -10.35 -21.33 -5.38
N ASN A 299 -10.84 -21.27 -6.62
CA ASN A 299 -10.00 -21.04 -7.80
C ASN A 299 -9.24 -19.70 -7.81
N GLN A 300 -9.60 -18.76 -6.93
CA GLN A 300 -8.85 -17.52 -6.76
C GLN A 300 -7.74 -17.67 -5.73
N PHE A 301 -7.82 -18.64 -4.81
CA PHE A 301 -6.96 -18.71 -3.61
C PHE A 301 -5.48 -18.76 -3.96
N TYR A 302 -5.12 -19.52 -4.99
CA TYR A 302 -3.74 -19.71 -5.43
C TYR A 302 -3.18 -18.59 -6.32
N SER A 303 -3.83 -17.42 -6.38
CA SER A 303 -3.31 -16.25 -7.11
C SER A 303 -2.22 -15.52 -6.31
N TYR A 304 -1.24 -14.96 -7.02
CA TYR A 304 -0.15 -14.18 -6.43
C TYR A 304 -0.66 -13.05 -5.53
N GLY A 305 0.00 -12.89 -4.38
CA GLY A 305 -0.34 -11.89 -3.36
C GLY A 305 -1.45 -12.33 -2.41
N ASN A 306 -2.07 -13.50 -2.64
CA ASN A 306 -3.06 -14.04 -1.72
C ASN A 306 -2.42 -14.70 -0.50
N VAL A 307 -3.02 -14.42 0.66
CA VAL A 307 -2.83 -15.16 1.90
C VAL A 307 -4.02 -16.08 2.10
N ILE A 308 -3.77 -17.37 2.10
CA ILE A 308 -4.74 -18.44 2.19
C ILE A 308 -4.80 -18.94 3.63
N SER A 309 -6.00 -19.05 4.17
CA SER A 309 -6.25 -19.52 5.53
C SER A 309 -6.68 -20.98 5.52
N ILE A 310 -5.90 -21.82 6.19
CA ILE A 310 -6.11 -23.26 6.35
C ILE A 310 -6.51 -23.51 7.80
N ARG A 311 -7.70 -24.06 8.01
CA ARG A 311 -8.26 -24.27 9.35
C ARG A 311 -8.54 -25.74 9.60
N CYS A 312 -8.15 -26.22 10.77
CA CYS A 312 -8.55 -27.54 11.23
C CYS A 312 -10.07 -27.61 11.43
N ASN A 313 -10.66 -28.77 11.18
CA ASN A 313 -12.07 -29.04 11.42
C ASN A 313 -12.39 -28.90 12.92
N PRO A 314 -13.63 -28.55 13.29
CA PRO A 314 -14.02 -28.44 14.70
C PRO A 314 -13.66 -29.70 15.50
N GLY A 315 -12.95 -29.53 16.61
CA GLY A 315 -12.42 -30.64 17.40
C GLY A 315 -11.00 -31.08 17.05
N TYR A 316 -10.33 -30.41 16.12
CA TYR A 316 -8.94 -30.66 15.76
C TYR A 316 -8.09 -29.38 15.82
N LEU A 317 -6.81 -29.52 16.13
CA LEU A 317 -5.84 -28.44 16.28
C LEU A 317 -4.50 -28.78 15.60
N PHE A 318 -3.73 -27.76 15.25
CA PHE A 318 -2.33 -27.91 14.85
C PHE A 318 -1.46 -28.28 16.07
N ASN A 319 -0.21 -28.72 15.82
CA ASN A 319 0.72 -29.16 16.87
C ASN A 319 1.00 -28.06 17.92
N ASP A 320 0.97 -26.79 17.53
CA ASP A 320 1.12 -25.63 18.40
C ASP A 320 -0.21 -25.15 19.01
N ARG A 321 -1.25 -26.00 18.91
CA ARG A 321 -2.61 -25.78 19.42
C ARG A 321 -3.38 -24.63 18.77
N THR A 322 -2.93 -24.10 17.64
CA THR A 322 -3.74 -23.15 16.86
C THR A 322 -4.82 -23.89 16.07
N THR A 323 -5.88 -23.18 15.71
CA THR A 323 -6.96 -23.70 14.86
C THR A 323 -6.72 -23.41 13.38
N GLU A 324 -5.88 -22.41 13.09
CA GLU A 324 -5.67 -21.86 11.76
C GLU A 324 -4.18 -21.59 11.50
N LYS A 325 -3.77 -21.81 10.26
CA LYS A 325 -2.47 -21.48 9.69
C LYS A 325 -2.66 -20.72 8.38
N GLN A 326 -1.68 -19.91 8.03
CA GLN A 326 -1.75 -19.05 6.85
C GLN A 326 -0.56 -19.29 5.94
N VAL A 327 -0.83 -19.41 4.65
CA VAL A 327 0.18 -19.59 3.61
C VAL A 327 -0.01 -18.51 2.55
N SER A 328 1.07 -17.92 2.05
CA SER A 328 1.03 -16.91 0.99
C SER A 328 1.50 -17.50 -0.34
N CYS A 329 0.82 -17.15 -1.43
CA CYS A 329 1.33 -17.37 -2.78
C CYS A 329 2.21 -16.18 -3.18
N GLU A 330 3.52 -16.38 -3.25
CA GLU A 330 4.52 -15.35 -3.53
C GLU A 330 5.30 -15.69 -4.80
N LEU A 331 6.05 -14.73 -5.34
CA LEU A 331 6.93 -14.98 -6.48
C LEU A 331 8.22 -15.65 -6.01
N VAL A 332 8.72 -16.57 -6.83
CA VAL A 332 10.07 -17.13 -6.65
C VAL A 332 11.10 -15.99 -6.70
N PRO A 333 12.10 -15.95 -5.80
CA PRO A 333 13.12 -14.90 -5.80
C PRO A 333 13.80 -14.78 -7.17
N GLY A 334 13.69 -13.61 -7.79
CA GLY A 334 14.26 -13.33 -9.12
C GLY A 334 13.35 -13.67 -10.31
N SER A 335 12.17 -14.25 -10.08
CA SER A 335 11.15 -14.49 -11.10
C SER A 335 10.00 -13.50 -11.00
N ASN A 336 9.42 -13.12 -12.14
CA ASN A 336 8.21 -12.29 -12.22
C ASN A 336 6.97 -13.11 -12.62
N THR A 337 7.15 -14.39 -12.95
CA THR A 337 6.14 -15.22 -13.62
C THR A 337 5.87 -16.55 -12.94
N GLU A 338 6.70 -16.94 -11.96
CA GLU A 338 6.58 -18.21 -11.24
C GLU A 338 6.21 -17.95 -9.78
N GLY A 339 5.18 -18.64 -9.31
CA GLY A 339 4.69 -18.56 -7.93
C GLY A 339 5.08 -19.78 -7.10
N GLU A 340 5.33 -19.56 -5.81
CA GLU A 340 5.60 -20.59 -4.80
C GLU A 340 4.85 -20.28 -3.50
N TYR A 341 4.56 -21.32 -2.71
CA TYR A 341 3.94 -21.14 -1.40
C TYR A 341 4.98 -20.84 -0.33
N ARG A 342 4.70 -19.83 0.49
CA ARG A 342 5.50 -19.46 1.65
C ARG A 342 4.63 -19.42 2.90
N GLY A 343 5.25 -19.71 4.03
CA GLY A 343 4.58 -19.60 5.33
C GLY A 343 4.31 -18.15 5.68
N TYR A 344 3.09 -17.84 6.15
CA TYR A 344 2.68 -16.49 6.52
C TYR A 344 2.32 -16.39 8.01
N SER A 345 2.53 -15.21 8.61
CA SER A 345 2.21 -14.93 10.02
C SER A 345 2.81 -15.96 11.00
N GLY A 346 4.08 -16.32 10.81
CA GLY A 346 4.79 -17.30 11.64
C GLY A 346 4.47 -18.77 11.33
N THR A 347 3.69 -19.05 10.29
CA THR A 347 3.52 -20.41 9.77
C THR A 347 4.82 -20.89 9.14
N ILE A 348 5.24 -22.13 9.44
CA ILE A 348 6.41 -22.78 8.84
C ILE A 348 5.91 -23.90 7.93
N LEU A 349 6.42 -23.96 6.71
CA LEU A 349 6.13 -25.02 5.75
C LEU A 349 7.23 -26.10 5.77
N PRO A 350 6.89 -27.38 5.51
CA PRO A 350 5.55 -27.90 5.24
C PRO A 350 4.66 -27.96 6.50
N LEU A 351 3.34 -27.87 6.31
CA LEU A 351 2.38 -28.07 7.39
C LEU A 351 2.43 -29.53 7.89
N PRO A 352 2.03 -29.80 9.16
CA PRO A 352 1.89 -31.18 9.63
C PRO A 352 0.88 -31.96 8.77
N ALA A 353 1.10 -33.26 8.58
CA ALA A 353 0.27 -34.09 7.71
C ALA A 353 -1.19 -34.24 8.19
N GLU A 354 -1.46 -34.07 9.48
CA GLU A 354 -2.80 -34.13 10.05
C GLU A 354 -2.97 -33.16 11.23
N CYS A 355 -4.19 -32.65 11.41
CA CYS A 355 -4.57 -31.98 12.65
C CYS A 355 -4.87 -33.01 13.74
N GLN A 356 -4.40 -32.75 14.96
CA GLN A 356 -4.58 -33.62 16.12
C GLN A 356 -5.91 -33.33 16.81
N GLU A 357 -6.52 -34.34 17.43
CA GLU A 357 -7.74 -34.13 18.21
C GLU A 357 -7.53 -33.13 19.35
N ALA A 358 -8.51 -32.25 19.53
CA ALA A 358 -8.51 -31.26 20.59
C ALA A 358 -8.54 -31.97 21.94
N THR A 359 -7.51 -31.70 22.74
CA THR A 359 -7.44 -32.10 24.15
C THR A 359 -7.48 -30.86 25.05
N CYS A 360 -7.76 -31.00 26.33
CA CYS A 360 -7.67 -29.92 27.29
C CYS A 360 -6.62 -30.25 28.35
N LEU A 361 -5.69 -29.32 28.57
CA LEU A 361 -4.75 -29.42 29.68
C LEU A 361 -5.44 -28.91 30.95
N TYR A 362 -5.25 -29.59 32.08
CA TYR A 362 -5.87 -29.17 33.33
C TYR A 362 -5.34 -27.80 33.79
N GLU A 363 -4.06 -27.55 33.54
CA GLU A 363 -3.34 -26.32 33.88
C GLU A 363 -3.93 -25.08 33.18
N GLN A 364 -4.72 -25.29 32.11
CA GLN A 364 -5.44 -24.22 31.40
C GLN A 364 -6.84 -23.97 31.96
N ALA A 365 -7.33 -24.79 32.89
CA ALA A 365 -8.51 -24.45 33.66
C ALA A 365 -8.08 -23.36 34.66
N VAL A 366 -8.61 -22.14 34.50
CA VAL A 366 -8.43 -21.10 35.51
C VAL A 366 -9.10 -21.60 36.79
N ILE A 367 -8.30 -21.94 37.80
CA ILE A 367 -8.74 -22.36 39.11
C ILE A 367 -8.02 -21.44 40.10
N GLN A 368 -8.69 -20.40 40.60
CA GLN A 368 -8.11 -19.57 41.66
C GLN A 368 -7.89 -20.39 42.95
N PRO A 369 -6.88 -20.03 43.76
CA PRO A 369 -6.41 -20.88 44.87
C PRO A 369 -7.39 -21.07 46.05
N ASP A 370 -8.39 -20.21 46.22
CA ASP A 370 -9.18 -20.09 47.46
C ASP A 370 -10.61 -20.69 47.38
N TYR A 371 -10.80 -21.75 46.59
CA TYR A 371 -12.11 -22.08 46.02
C TYR A 371 -13.11 -22.91 46.81
N ASN A 372 -12.90 -23.15 48.10
CA ASN A 372 -13.90 -23.81 48.97
C ASN A 372 -14.50 -25.08 48.34
N MET A 373 -13.70 -25.81 47.57
CA MET A 373 -14.07 -27.06 46.89
C MET A 373 -13.58 -28.25 47.69
N GLU A 374 -14.29 -29.36 47.60
CA GLU A 374 -13.83 -30.64 48.12
C GLU A 374 -12.53 -31.08 47.41
N PRO A 375 -11.64 -31.82 48.10
CA PRO A 375 -10.37 -32.26 47.54
C PRO A 375 -10.52 -33.37 46.50
N TYR A 376 -11.73 -33.89 46.32
CA TYR A 376 -12.05 -34.92 45.34
C TYR A 376 -12.97 -34.36 44.25
N PHE A 377 -12.80 -34.87 43.05
CA PHE A 377 -13.59 -34.52 41.88
C PHE A 377 -13.86 -35.76 41.03
N ILE A 378 -14.92 -35.70 40.23
CA ILE A 378 -15.29 -36.77 39.32
C ILE A 378 -14.89 -36.39 37.90
N VAL A 379 -14.15 -37.27 37.23
CA VAL A 379 -13.89 -37.16 35.79
C VAL A 379 -14.78 -38.15 35.06
N MET A 380 -15.54 -37.65 34.10
CA MET A 380 -16.37 -38.41 33.16
C MET A 380 -15.76 -38.28 31.77
N LYS A 381 -15.22 -39.37 31.22
CA LYS A 381 -14.75 -39.39 29.83
C LYS A 381 -15.91 -39.72 28.89
N SER A 382 -15.73 -39.45 27.59
CA SER A 382 -16.73 -39.68 26.53
C SER A 382 -17.32 -41.11 26.51
N ASN A 383 -16.61 -42.09 27.08
CA ASN A 383 -17.01 -43.50 27.11
C ASN A 383 -17.67 -43.93 28.45
N ILE A 384 -18.15 -42.98 29.26
CA ILE A 384 -18.82 -43.21 30.57
C ILE A 384 -17.88 -43.78 31.64
N ASP A 385 -16.57 -43.62 31.49
CA ASP A 385 -15.64 -43.91 32.59
C ASP A 385 -15.75 -42.81 33.64
N VAL A 386 -16.26 -43.17 34.82
CA VAL A 386 -16.38 -42.30 36.00
C VAL A 386 -15.25 -42.62 36.97
N MET A 387 -14.36 -41.67 37.19
CA MET A 387 -13.23 -41.82 38.12
C MET A 387 -13.31 -40.77 39.21
N ASN A 388 -13.26 -41.21 40.47
CA ASN A 388 -13.11 -40.32 41.61
C ASN A 388 -11.62 -40.10 41.88
N LEU A 389 -11.16 -38.86 41.76
CA LEU A 389 -9.74 -38.50 41.82
C LEU A 389 -9.51 -37.39 42.84
N THR A 390 -8.35 -37.43 43.49
CA THR A 390 -7.84 -36.38 44.38
C THR A 390 -6.72 -35.56 43.75
N LYS A 391 -6.23 -35.99 42.57
CA LYS A 391 -5.16 -35.32 41.83
C LYS A 391 -5.34 -35.53 40.33
N HIS A 392 -5.00 -34.52 39.55
CA HIS A 392 -4.98 -34.60 38.10
C HIS A 392 -3.82 -35.46 37.61
N SER A 393 -4.07 -36.19 36.52
CA SER A 393 -3.13 -37.16 35.95
C SER A 393 -1.98 -36.54 35.17
N GLY A 394 -1.94 -35.19 35.04
CA GLY A 394 -0.91 -34.47 34.28
C GLY A 394 -0.89 -34.78 32.78
N VAL A 395 -1.91 -35.47 32.28
CA VAL A 395 -2.08 -35.81 30.86
C VAL A 395 -3.27 -35.05 30.26
N PRO A 396 -3.22 -34.69 28.98
CA PRO A 396 -4.33 -33.99 28.32
C PRO A 396 -5.63 -34.81 28.35
N TYR A 397 -6.74 -34.15 28.67
CA TYR A 397 -8.06 -34.76 28.67
C TYR A 397 -8.67 -34.72 27.26
N PRO A 398 -9.26 -35.82 26.77
CA PRO A 398 -9.88 -35.83 25.44
C PRO A 398 -11.11 -34.91 25.40
N ARG A 399 -11.45 -34.46 24.18
CA ARG A 399 -12.67 -33.69 23.91
C ARG A 399 -13.91 -34.37 24.50
N GLY A 400 -14.82 -33.57 25.06
CA GLY A 400 -16.05 -34.07 25.67
C GLY A 400 -15.88 -34.64 27.08
N THR A 401 -14.65 -34.66 27.62
CA THR A 401 -14.44 -34.96 29.04
C THR A 401 -15.14 -33.92 29.91
N VAL A 402 -15.89 -34.38 30.91
CA VAL A 402 -16.52 -33.53 31.93
C VAL A 402 -15.82 -33.76 33.26
N ILE A 403 -15.38 -32.68 33.91
CA ILE A 403 -14.88 -32.73 35.29
C ILE A 403 -15.91 -32.04 36.19
N ARG A 404 -16.36 -32.78 37.21
CA ARG A 404 -17.33 -32.31 38.21
C ARG A 404 -16.63 -32.10 39.55
N TYR A 405 -16.64 -30.85 40.00
CA TYR A 405 -16.18 -30.42 41.32
C TYR A 405 -17.36 -30.32 42.28
N PHE A 406 -17.07 -30.44 43.57
CA PHE A 406 -18.04 -30.31 44.65
C PHE A 406 -17.64 -29.17 45.57
N CYS A 407 -18.61 -28.40 46.05
CA CYS A 407 -18.38 -27.35 47.03
C CYS A 407 -18.35 -27.93 48.45
N LYS A 408 -17.51 -27.37 49.32
CA LYS A 408 -17.52 -27.67 50.75
C LYS A 408 -18.83 -27.22 51.39
N ASN A 409 -19.21 -27.85 52.50
CA ASN A 409 -20.39 -27.46 53.27
C ASN A 409 -20.39 -25.96 53.61
N GLY A 410 -21.51 -25.28 53.34
CA GLY A 410 -21.64 -23.83 53.52
C GLY A 410 -21.26 -23.01 52.29
N TYR A 411 -20.91 -23.64 51.16
CA TYR A 411 -20.57 -22.99 49.90
C TYR A 411 -21.35 -23.58 48.73
N GLU A 412 -21.65 -22.76 47.72
CA GLU A 412 -22.39 -23.16 46.52
C GLU A 412 -21.68 -22.65 45.26
N SER A 413 -22.02 -23.23 44.11
CA SER A 413 -21.56 -22.71 42.81
C SER A 413 -22.27 -21.41 42.44
N ILE A 414 -21.75 -20.71 41.42
CA ILE A 414 -22.41 -19.54 40.82
C ILE A 414 -23.86 -19.83 40.38
N TYR A 415 -24.17 -21.09 40.07
CA TYR A 415 -25.50 -21.53 39.66
C TYR A 415 -26.33 -22.08 40.84
N GLN A 416 -25.97 -21.81 42.10
CA GLN A 416 -26.67 -22.26 43.31
C GLN A 416 -26.81 -23.79 43.39
N ASN A 417 -25.85 -24.51 42.81
CA ASN A 417 -25.75 -25.96 42.86
C ASN A 417 -24.57 -26.39 43.73
N SER A 418 -24.67 -27.58 44.32
CA SER A 418 -23.61 -28.19 45.17
C SER A 418 -22.34 -28.63 44.40
N GLY A 419 -22.30 -28.43 43.07
CA GLY A 419 -21.13 -28.74 42.26
C GLY A 419 -21.04 -27.91 40.98
N LEU A 420 -19.85 -27.93 40.39
CA LEU A 420 -19.50 -27.24 39.15
C LEU A 420 -18.97 -28.23 38.13
N ASN A 421 -19.49 -28.15 36.90
CA ASN A 421 -19.03 -28.98 35.79
C ASN A 421 -18.22 -28.11 34.81
N ILE A 422 -17.06 -28.59 34.41
CA ILE A 422 -16.34 -28.09 33.22
C ILE A 422 -16.28 -29.17 32.17
N THR A 423 -16.46 -28.76 30.92
CA THR A 423 -16.40 -29.65 29.76
C THR A 423 -15.25 -29.23 28.86
N CYS A 424 -14.47 -30.20 28.39
CA CYS A 424 -13.44 -29.96 27.39
C CYS A 424 -14.10 -29.71 26.02
N GLY A 425 -14.07 -28.45 25.57
CA GLY A 425 -14.72 -27.99 24.35
C GLY A 425 -13.96 -28.32 23.05
N ASN A 426 -14.57 -27.97 21.92
CA ASN A 426 -14.07 -28.26 20.57
C ASN A 426 -12.73 -27.58 20.21
N TYR A 427 -12.32 -26.57 20.98
CA TYR A 427 -11.09 -25.81 20.74
C TYR A 427 -9.99 -26.11 21.76
N GLY A 428 -10.14 -27.22 22.51
CA GLY A 428 -9.17 -27.61 23.53
C GLY A 428 -9.15 -26.67 24.74
N GLN A 429 -10.29 -26.05 25.03
CA GLN A 429 -10.49 -25.14 26.16
C GLN A 429 -11.58 -25.67 27.08
N TRP A 430 -11.41 -25.45 28.39
CA TRP A 430 -12.42 -25.76 29.39
C TRP A 430 -13.56 -24.74 29.36
N THR A 431 -14.79 -25.23 29.33
CA THR A 431 -16.00 -24.39 29.36
C THR A 431 -17.01 -24.92 30.36
N PRO A 432 -17.54 -24.09 31.29
CA PRO A 432 -17.07 -22.74 31.61
C PRO A 432 -15.66 -22.77 32.26
N GLN A 433 -15.01 -21.61 32.33
CA GLN A 433 -13.83 -21.44 33.19
C GLN A 433 -14.32 -21.35 34.65
N LEU A 434 -13.66 -22.05 35.57
CA LEU A 434 -14.11 -22.13 36.97
C LEU A 434 -13.79 -20.83 37.72
N ILE A 435 -14.78 -20.29 38.43
CA ILE A 435 -14.62 -19.11 39.28
C ILE A 435 -14.73 -19.48 40.78
N GLY A 436 -14.78 -20.79 41.11
CA GLY A 436 -14.83 -21.26 42.50
C GLY A 436 -16.22 -21.47 43.08
N CYS A 437 -16.28 -21.93 44.34
CA CYS A 437 -17.49 -21.95 45.15
C CYS A 437 -17.59 -20.69 46.02
N ILE A 438 -18.76 -20.07 46.05
CA ILE A 438 -19.07 -18.86 46.81
C ILE A 438 -19.76 -19.23 48.14
N GLY A 439 -19.49 -18.45 49.20
CA GLY A 439 -20.11 -18.69 50.50
C GLY A 439 -21.62 -18.52 50.42
N ASN A 440 -22.37 -19.41 51.07
CA ASN A 440 -23.82 -19.33 51.11
C ASN A 440 -24.19 -18.03 51.85
N GLN A 441 -24.79 -17.06 51.14
CA GLN A 441 -25.28 -15.85 51.80
C GLN A 441 -26.51 -16.22 52.63
N THR A 442 -26.29 -16.69 53.86
CA THR A 442 -27.30 -16.54 54.90
C THR A 442 -27.52 -15.04 55.08
N PHE A 443 -28.60 -14.54 54.49
CA PHE A 443 -29.23 -13.27 54.86
C PHE A 443 -29.64 -13.38 56.34
N PHE A 444 -28.68 -13.16 57.24
CA PHE A 444 -28.96 -12.81 58.62
C PHE A 444 -29.50 -11.38 58.58
N TRP A 445 -30.82 -11.26 58.49
CA TRP A 445 -31.53 -10.05 58.88
C TRP A 445 -31.24 -9.81 60.36
N LEU A 446 -30.33 -8.87 60.65
CA LEU A 446 -30.15 -8.31 61.97
C LEU A 446 -29.75 -6.84 61.79
N PHE A 447 -30.77 -5.98 61.65
CA PHE A 447 -30.87 -4.67 62.32
C PHE A 447 -32.31 -4.12 62.19
N CYS A 448 -32.76 -3.48 63.29
CA CYS A 448 -34.09 -3.03 63.71
C CYS A 448 -34.96 -4.15 64.33
N PHE A 449 -35.11 -4.27 65.65
CA PHE A 449 -35.00 -3.29 66.75
C PHE A 449 -33.76 -3.40 67.63
#